data_AF-U6R9G8-F1
#
_entry.id   AF-U6R9G8-F1
#
_cell.length_a   1.000
_cell.length_b   1.000
_cell.length_c   1.000
_cell.angle_alpha   90.00
_cell.angle_beta   90.00
_cell.angle_gamma   90.00
#
_symmetry.space_group_name_H-M   'P 1'
#
loop_
_entity.id
_entity.type
_entity.pdbx_description
1 polymer ?
#
loop_
_entity_poly.entity_id
_entity_poly.type
_entity_poly.pdbx_seq_one_letter_code
_entity_poly.pdbx_strand_id
1 'polypeptide(L)'
;MRKKLYYMGSGFFFILGIVLSNTYRPYIYENHIFDFHLADTIGNLVAVPSLSLLLLAMRKYESLSKAILYSIFVFTLYEIIPFGTFDFYDLIATYISGLLTYLIFLLFKRVNKR
;
A
#
# COMPACT_ATOMS: atom_id res chain seq x y z
N MET A 1 -5.02 -19.64 12.06
CA MET A 1 -4.18 -18.52 12.54
C MET A 1 -3.71 -17.55 11.45
N ARG A 2 -3.07 -17.98 10.35
CA ARG A 2 -2.50 -17.05 9.33
C ARG A 2 -3.52 -16.11 8.64
N LYS A 3 -4.75 -16.56 8.37
CA LYS A 3 -5.80 -15.71 7.75
C LYS A 3 -6.19 -14.50 8.60
N LYS A 4 -6.38 -14.71 9.91
CA LYS A 4 -6.72 -13.63 10.85
C LYS A 4 -5.64 -12.57 10.86
N LEU A 5 -4.36 -13.00 10.83
CA LEU A 5 -3.23 -12.10 10.73
C LEU A 5 -3.22 -11.28 9.44
N TYR A 6 -3.57 -11.87 8.29
CA TYR A 6 -3.67 -11.14 7.03
C TYR A 6 -4.82 -10.13 7.02
N TYR A 7 -5.99 -10.48 7.55
CA TYR A 7 -7.08 -9.52 7.73
C TYR A 7 -6.70 -8.37 8.67
N MET A 8 -6.06 -8.69 9.80
CA MET A 8 -5.59 -7.67 10.74
C MET A 8 -4.53 -6.75 10.11
N GLY A 9 -3.57 -7.31 9.37
CA GLY A 9 -2.55 -6.53 8.67
C GLY A 9 -3.15 -5.65 7.57
N SER A 10 -4.08 -6.18 6.78
CA SER A 10 -4.82 -5.41 5.79
C SER A 10 -5.60 -4.25 6.43
N GLY A 11 -6.38 -4.55 7.46
CA GLY A 11 -7.14 -3.54 8.20
C GLY A 11 -6.24 -2.47 8.83
N PHE A 12 -5.09 -2.86 9.37
CA PHE A 12 -4.10 -1.93 9.91
C PHE A 12 -3.62 -0.93 8.84
N PHE A 13 -3.15 -1.40 7.68
CA PHE A 13 -2.67 -0.50 6.62
C PHE A 13 -3.78 0.36 6.04
N PHE A 14 -5.00 -0.18 5.92
CA PHE A 14 -6.16 0.57 5.47
C PHE A 14 -6.51 1.72 6.42
N ILE A 15 -6.63 1.42 7.72
CA ILE A 15 -6.91 2.44 8.75
C ILE A 15 -5.78 3.45 8.82
N LEU A 16 -4.52 3.00 8.74
CA LEU A 16 -3.36 3.89 8.73
C LEU A 16 -3.43 4.88 7.55
N GLY A 17 -3.79 4.41 6.35
CA GLY A 17 -3.98 5.28 5.19
C GLY A 17 -5.05 6.33 5.39
N ILE A 18 -6.20 5.94 5.94
CA ILE A 18 -7.29 6.87 6.27
C ILE A 18 -6.81 7.90 7.30
N VAL A 19 -6.20 7.45 8.40
CA VAL A 19 -5.74 8.33 9.47
C VAL A 19 -4.73 9.34 8.94
N LEU A 20 -3.70 8.89 8.21
CA LEU A 20 -2.66 9.78 7.68
C LEU A 20 -3.21 10.74 6.62
N SER A 21 -4.15 10.30 5.77
CA SER A 21 -4.79 11.19 4.79
C SER A 21 -5.64 12.28 5.45
N ASN A 22 -6.18 12.04 6.65
CA ASN A 22 -7.04 12.99 7.37
C ASN A 22 -6.32 13.77 8.47
N THR A 23 -5.05 13.46 8.77
CA THR A 23 -4.29 14.12 9.85
C THR A 23 -2.95 14.64 9.34
N TYR A 24 -2.09 13.74 8.85
CA TYR A 24 -0.76 14.09 8.35
C TYR A 24 -0.81 14.98 7.12
N ARG A 25 -1.59 14.61 6.10
CA ARG A 25 -1.69 15.39 4.85
C ARG A 25 -2.20 16.82 5.09
N PRO A 26 -3.34 17.05 5.79
CA PRO A 26 -3.78 18.41 6.12
C PRO A 26 -2.74 19.20 6.91
N TYR A 27 -2.09 18.58 7.90
CA TYR A 27 -1.05 19.23 8.69
C TYR A 27 0.12 19.72 7.83
N ILE A 28 0.59 18.90 6.88
CA ILE A 28 1.68 19.28 5.97
C ILE A 28 1.28 20.48 5.10
N TYR A 29 0.08 20.43 4.52
CA TYR A 29 -0.40 21.51 3.66
C TYR A 29 -0.66 22.82 4.42
N GLU A 30 -1.29 22.75 5.59
CA GLU A 30 -1.60 23.92 6.43
C GLU A 30 -0.34 24.62 6.95
N ASN A 31 0.71 23.85 7.25
CA ASN A 31 1.97 24.40 7.76
C ASN A 31 3.00 24.68 6.65
N HIS A 32 2.63 24.51 5.37
CA HIS A 32 3.51 24.68 4.22
C HIS A 32 4.85 23.93 4.34
N ILE A 33 4.80 22.73 4.92
CA ILE A 33 5.99 21.90 5.13
C ILE A 33 6.32 21.20 3.82
N PHE A 34 7.58 21.30 3.38
CA PHE A 34 8.06 20.52 2.24
C PHE A 34 8.47 19.11 2.71
N ASP A 35 7.62 18.12 2.43
CA ASP A 35 7.83 16.72 2.85
C ASP A 35 8.14 15.77 1.68
N PHE A 36 8.61 16.32 0.56
CA PHE A 36 8.93 15.56 -0.66
C PHE A 36 7.74 14.78 -1.25
N HIS A 37 6.52 15.33 -1.16
CA HIS A 37 5.27 14.72 -1.65
C HIS A 37 4.86 13.44 -0.91
N LEU A 38 5.35 13.25 0.33
CA LEU A 38 4.95 12.11 1.14
C LEU A 38 3.46 12.21 1.52
N ALA A 39 2.98 13.41 1.82
CA ALA A 39 1.58 13.70 2.10
C ALA A 39 0.67 13.31 0.93
N ASP A 40 1.08 13.60 -0.30
CA ASP A 40 0.36 13.22 -1.52
C ASP A 40 0.32 11.69 -1.65
N THR A 41 1.46 11.04 -1.46
CA THR A 41 1.67 9.62 -1.78
C THR A 41 1.35 8.61 -0.69
N ILE A 42 1.10 9.06 0.54
CA ILE A 42 0.96 8.18 1.72
C ILE A 42 -0.17 7.16 1.57
N GLY A 43 -1.25 7.54 0.87
CA GLY A 43 -2.38 6.66 0.58
C GLY A 43 -1.94 5.47 -0.26
N ASN A 44 -1.27 5.73 -1.38
CA ASN A 44 -0.81 4.70 -2.32
C ASN A 44 0.29 3.82 -1.69
N LEU A 45 1.13 4.42 -0.83
CA LEU A 45 2.16 3.68 -0.09
C LEU A 45 1.58 2.59 0.82
N VAL A 46 0.44 2.81 1.48
CA VAL A 46 -0.17 1.80 2.35
C VAL A 46 -1.27 0.98 1.68
N ALA A 47 -1.80 1.46 0.55
CA ALA A 47 -2.83 0.77 -0.21
C ALA A 47 -2.37 -0.58 -0.79
N VAL A 48 -1.16 -0.64 -1.37
CA VAL A 48 -0.63 -1.88 -1.97
C VAL A 48 -0.46 -3.02 -0.94
N PRO A 49 0.20 -2.83 0.23
CA PRO A 49 0.27 -3.89 1.24
C PRO A 49 -1.12 -4.22 1.81
N SER A 50 -2.00 -3.23 1.97
CA SER A 50 -3.37 -3.46 2.44
C SER A 50 -4.14 -4.42 1.54
N LEU A 51 -4.21 -4.12 0.23
CA LEU A 51 -4.92 -4.95 -0.75
C LEU A 51 -4.26 -6.31 -0.93
N SER A 52 -2.92 -6.36 -0.98
CA SER A 52 -2.17 -7.61 -1.11
C SER A 52 -2.50 -8.59 0.03
N LEU A 53 -2.56 -8.09 1.26
CA LEU A 53 -2.91 -8.89 2.43
C LEU A 53 -4.39 -9.31 2.42
N LEU A 54 -5.29 -8.42 2.01
CA LEU A 54 -6.71 -8.74 1.87
C LEU A 54 -6.93 -9.91 0.90
N LEU A 55 -6.29 -9.84 -0.26
CA LEU A 55 -6.39 -10.85 -1.31
C LEU A 55 -5.87 -12.22 -0.86
N LEU A 56 -4.79 -12.25 -0.08
CA LEU A 56 -4.31 -13.46 0.56
C LEU A 56 -5.27 -13.99 1.62
N ALA A 57 -5.87 -13.10 2.42
CA ALA A 57 -6.85 -13.48 3.44
C ALA A 57 -8.09 -14.15 2.81
N MET A 58 -8.55 -13.62 1.68
CA MET A 58 -9.64 -14.14 0.86
C MET A 58 -9.29 -15.43 0.08
N ARG A 59 -8.02 -15.86 0.08
CA ARG A 59 -7.50 -16.96 -0.76
C ARG A 59 -7.71 -16.76 -2.27
N LYS A 60 -7.80 -15.50 -2.73
CA LYS A 60 -7.88 -15.21 -4.18
C LYS A 60 -6.55 -15.48 -4.88
N TYR A 61 -5.44 -15.39 -4.15
CA TYR A 61 -4.11 -15.76 -4.60
C TYR A 61 -3.40 -16.64 -3.57
N GLU A 62 -2.64 -17.62 -4.04
CA GLU A 62 -1.85 -18.52 -3.19
C GLU A 62 -0.48 -17.93 -2.81
N SER A 63 0.06 -17.04 -3.65
CA SER A 63 1.36 -16.41 -3.43
C SER A 63 1.24 -14.90 -3.22
N LEU A 64 2.00 -14.38 -2.25
CA LEU A 64 2.03 -12.94 -1.98
C LEU A 64 2.52 -12.16 -3.20
N SER A 65 3.52 -12.67 -3.93
CA SER A 65 4.02 -12.01 -5.14
C SER A 65 2.92 -11.76 -6.18
N LYS A 66 2.01 -12.73 -6.40
CA LYS A 66 0.87 -12.54 -7.31
C LYS A 66 -0.12 -11.50 -6.76
N ALA A 67 -0.37 -11.50 -5.46
CA ALA A 67 -1.23 -10.52 -4.81
C ALA A 67 -0.65 -9.09 -4.89
N ILE A 68 0.67 -8.94 -4.74
CA ILE A 68 1.38 -7.65 -4.89
C ILE A 68 1.27 -7.15 -6.34
N LEU A 69 1.60 -8.00 -7.33
CA LEU A 69 1.51 -7.61 -8.74
C LEU A 69 0.08 -7.20 -9.12
N TYR A 70 -0.92 -7.95 -8.65
CA TYR A 70 -2.31 -7.58 -8.86
C TYR A 70 -2.66 -6.25 -8.19
N SER A 71 -2.18 -6.01 -6.96
CA SER A 71 -2.45 -4.76 -6.25
C SER A 71 -1.81 -3.56 -6.97
N ILE A 72 -0.56 -3.68 -7.41
CA ILE A 72 0.10 -2.66 -8.24
C ILE A 72 -0.72 -2.40 -9.49
N PHE A 73 -1.15 -3.44 -10.20
CA PHE A 73 -1.96 -3.29 -11.41
C PHE A 73 -3.27 -2.55 -11.15
N VAL A 74 -3.98 -2.91 -10.08
CA VAL A 74 -5.25 -2.25 -9.70
C VAL A 74 -5.03 -0.77 -9.38
N PHE A 75 -4.02 -0.42 -8.57
CA PHE A 75 -3.78 0.97 -8.20
C PHE A 75 -3.20 1.79 -9.37
N THR A 76 -2.35 1.21 -10.21
CA THR A 76 -1.92 1.86 -11.47
C THR A 76 -3.11 2.18 -12.37
N LEU A 77 -4.08 1.27 -12.52
CA LEU A 77 -5.28 1.56 -13.29
C LEU A 77 -6.13 2.63 -12.62
N TYR A 78 -6.25 2.61 -11.29
CA TYR A 78 -6.98 3.62 -10.54
C TYR A 78 -6.44 5.03 -10.81
N GLU A 79 -5.12 5.21 -10.89
CA GLU A 79 -4.51 6.51 -11.21
C GLU A 79 -4.71 6.96 -12.66
N ILE A 80 -4.75 6.01 -13.60
CA ILE A 80 -4.85 6.32 -15.04
C ILE A 80 -6.29 6.55 -15.49
N ILE A 81 -7.26 5.88 -14.87
CA ILE A 81 -8.67 6.05 -15.22
C ILE A 81 -9.13 7.42 -14.70
N PRO A 82 -9.81 8.25 -15.50
CA PRO A 82 -10.14 9.65 -15.18
C PRO A 82 -11.28 9.78 -14.15
N PHE A 83 -11.30 8.94 -13.11
CA PHE A 83 -12.14 9.14 -11.94
C PHE A 83 -11.55 10.21 -10.98
N GLY A 84 -10.27 10.55 -11.12
CA GLY A 84 -9.56 11.57 -10.35
C GLY A 84 -8.49 12.33 -11.16
N THR A 85 -7.70 13.17 -10.47
CA THR A 85 -6.54 13.85 -11.05
C THR A 85 -5.38 12.88 -11.16
N PHE A 86 -4.85 12.67 -12.38
CA PHE A 86 -3.64 11.89 -12.57
C PHE A 86 -2.47 12.51 -11.81
N ASP A 87 -1.95 11.80 -10.81
CA ASP A 87 -0.76 12.18 -10.06
C ASP A 87 0.40 11.20 -10.33
N PHE A 88 1.46 11.75 -10.91
CA PHE A 88 2.67 10.98 -11.23
C PHE A 88 3.39 10.47 -9.98
N TYR A 89 3.32 11.20 -8.86
CA TYR A 89 3.93 10.79 -7.60
C TYR A 89 3.20 9.59 -7.01
N ASP A 90 1.87 9.55 -7.09
CA ASP A 90 1.06 8.42 -6.64
C ASP A 90 1.31 7.15 -7.45
N LEU A 91 1.58 7.30 -8.74
CA LEU A 91 2.02 6.20 -9.59
C LEU A 91 3.38 5.66 -9.12
N ILE A 92 4.38 6.53 -8.93
CA ILE A 92 5.70 6.14 -8.41
C ILE A 92 5.56 5.44 -7.04
N ALA A 93 4.77 6.01 -6.14
CA ALA A 93 4.53 5.48 -4.82
C ALA A 93 3.93 4.07 -4.83
N THR A 94 3.02 3.80 -5.78
CA THR A 94 2.45 2.46 -5.98
C THR A 94 3.54 1.42 -6.27
N TYR A 95 4.47 1.73 -7.18
CA TYR A 95 5.57 0.82 -7.50
C TYR A 95 6.57 0.67 -6.35
N ILE A 96 6.93 1.77 -5.68
CA ILE A 96 7.81 1.75 -4.50
C ILE A 96 7.17 0.89 -3.40
N SER A 97 5.89 1.08 -3.12
CA SER A 97 5.16 0.31 -2.12
C SER A 97 5.13 -1.18 -2.44
N GLY A 98 4.88 -1.53 -3.69
CA GLY A 98 4.93 -2.92 -4.16
C GLY A 98 6.31 -3.56 -3.94
N LEU A 99 7.38 -2.83 -4.29
CA LEU A 99 8.75 -3.27 -4.07
C LEU A 99 9.05 -3.46 -2.58
N LEU A 100 8.75 -2.47 -1.74
CA LEU A 100 8.97 -2.55 -0.29
C LEU A 100 8.19 -3.71 0.34
N THR A 101 6.93 -3.88 -0.03
CA THR A 101 6.09 -5.00 0.45
C THR A 101 6.73 -6.34 0.09
N TYR A 102 7.24 -6.47 -1.14
CA TYR A 102 7.91 -7.69 -1.59
C TYR A 102 9.24 -7.93 -0.85
N LEU A 103 10.06 -6.90 -0.65
CA LEU A 103 11.32 -7.00 0.09
C LEU A 103 11.10 -7.43 1.54
N ILE A 104 10.12 -6.82 2.21
CA ILE A 104 9.73 -7.19 3.58
C ILE A 104 9.32 -8.67 3.64
N PHE A 105 8.54 -9.14 2.66
CA PHE A 105 8.17 -10.55 2.57
C PHE A 105 9.37 -11.48 2.41
N LEU A 106 10.35 -11.11 1.57
CA LEU A 106 11.57 -11.90 1.42
C LEU A 106 12.37 -11.96 2.72
N LEU A 107 12.44 -10.86 3.47
CA LEU A 107 13.08 -10.82 4.79
C LEU A 107 12.39 -11.77 5.76
N PHE A 108 11.06 -11.72 5.87
CA PHE A 108 10.31 -12.65 6.74
C PHE A 108 10.46 -14.11 6.33
N LYS A 109 10.46 -14.40 5.02
CA LYS A 109 10.67 -15.75 4.51
C LYS A 109 12.07 -16.28 4.83
N ARG A 110 13.09 -15.41 4.81
CA ARG A 110 14.46 -15.75 5.18
C ARG A 110 14.58 -16.02 6.68
N VAL A 111 13.97 -15.18 7.53
CA VAL A 111 13.99 -15.34 8.99
C VAL A 111 13.33 -16.65 9.40
N ASN A 112 12.14 -16.98 8.86
CA ASN A 112 11.40 -18.21 9.20
C ASN A 112 12.02 -19.52 8.65
N LYS A 113 13.09 -19.44 7.85
CA LYS A 113 13.83 -20.61 7.36
C LYS A 113 15.05 -20.94 8.22
N ARG A 114 15.46 -20.05 9.11
CA ARG A 114 16.46 -20.31 10.15
C ARG A 114 15.77 -20.83 11.39
#